data_AF-A0A9D7USD3-F1
#
_entry.id   AF-A0A9D7USD3-F1
#
_cell.length_a   1.000
_cell.length_b   1.000
_cell.length_c   1.000
_cell.angle_alpha   90.00
_cell.angle_beta   90.00
_cell.angle_gamma   90.00
#
_symmetry.space_group_name_H-M   'P 1'
#
loop_
_entity.id
_entity.type
_entity.pdbx_description
1 polymer ?
#
loop_
_entity_poly.entity_id
_entity_poly.type
_entity_poly.pdbx_seq_one_letter_code
_entity_poly.pdbx_strand_id
1 'polypeptide(L)'
;MMYADHHVLAVRQLLLALPGVVDVYASSSFQVVDVSFDETRCAEEEIRSVLAEAGYLAELPVAVEFGSGPAVEKGKPFFRHTAVFLQTDRTITFAQDVPEMARPLWPCPGLEK
;
A
#
# COMPACT_ATOMS: atom_id res chain seq x y z
N MET A 1 9.50 0.03 1.81
CA MET A 1 8.44 0.15 2.84
C MET A 1 7.70 -1.16 3.01
N MET A 2 7.33 -1.56 4.22
CA MET A 2 6.56 -2.79 4.49
C MET A 2 5.06 -2.53 4.68
N TYR A 3 4.39 -1.92 3.70
CA TYR A 3 3.03 -1.34 3.88
C TYR A 3 1.89 -2.25 3.38
N ALA A 4 2.25 -3.34 2.72
CA ALA A 4 1.34 -4.38 2.27
C ALA A 4 1.87 -5.74 2.70
N ASP A 5 0.99 -6.72 2.84
CA ASP A 5 1.34 -8.14 3.04
C ASP A 5 2.34 -8.64 1.98
N HIS A 6 2.24 -8.16 0.74
CA HIS A 6 3.23 -8.48 -0.30
C HIS A 6 4.65 -8.03 0.08
N HIS A 7 4.81 -6.89 0.77
CA HIS A 7 6.12 -6.40 1.18
C HIS A 7 6.67 -7.21 2.36
N VAL A 8 5.81 -7.70 3.27
CA VAL A 8 6.19 -8.61 4.35
C VAL A 8 6.84 -9.87 3.77
N LEU A 9 6.19 -10.47 2.75
CA LEU A 9 6.71 -11.65 2.08
C LEU A 9 8.03 -11.37 1.34
N ALA A 10 8.13 -10.24 0.63
CA ALA A 10 9.33 -9.87 -0.09
C ALA A 10 10.53 -9.67 0.84
N VAL A 11 10.37 -8.97 1.96
CA VAL A 11 11.43 -8.80 2.96
C VAL A 11 11.83 -10.15 3.55
N ARG A 12 10.86 -11.00 3.89
CA ARG A 12 11.13 -12.31 4.47
C ARG A 12 11.92 -13.21 3.51
N GLN A 13 11.56 -13.22 2.23
CA GLN A 13 12.31 -13.97 1.21
C GLN A 13 13.72 -13.43 1.02
N LEU A 14 13.87 -12.10 0.95
CA LEU A 14 15.16 -11.43 0.79
C LEU A 14 16.12 -11.76 1.92
N LEU A 15 15.65 -11.67 3.17
CA LEU A 15 16.49 -11.91 4.36
C LEU A 15 16.81 -13.38 4.58
N LEU A 16 15.85 -14.29 4.35
CA LEU A 16 16.10 -15.74 4.46
C LEU A 16 17.04 -16.28 3.38
N ALA A 17 17.28 -15.52 2.30
CA ALA A 17 18.27 -15.87 1.29
C ALA A 17 19.72 -15.59 1.75
N LEU A 18 19.90 -14.79 2.81
CA LEU A 18 21.23 -14.47 3.32
C LEU A 18 21.79 -15.64 4.15
N PRO A 19 23.03 -16.08 3.87
CA PRO A 19 23.66 -17.15 4.63
C PRO A 19 23.87 -16.69 6.07
N GLY A 20 23.33 -17.43 7.05
CA GLY A 20 23.47 -17.08 8.47
C GLY A 20 22.22 -16.48 9.10
N VAL A 21 21.22 -16.09 8.31
CA VAL A 21 19.88 -15.75 8.85
C VAL A 21 19.16 -17.04 9.25
N VAL A 22 18.66 -17.08 10.49
CA VAL A 22 18.02 -18.24 11.10
C VAL A 22 16.51 -18.10 11.08
N ASP A 23 15.99 -16.93 11.48
CA ASP A 23 14.56 -16.64 11.47
C ASP A 23 14.28 -15.15 11.23
N VAL A 24 13.11 -14.87 10.67
CA VAL A 24 12.66 -13.52 10.33
C VAL A 24 11.19 -13.37 10.70
N TYR A 25 10.94 -12.47 11.65
CA TYR A 25 9.62 -11.95 11.97
C TYR A 25 9.43 -10.58 11.30
N ALA A 26 8.38 -10.45 10.51
CA ALA A 26 8.10 -9.27 9.71
C ALA A 26 6.63 -8.89 9.88
N SER A 27 6.35 -7.63 10.23
CA SER A 27 4.98 -7.15 10.42
C SER A 27 4.76 -5.80 9.75
N SER A 28 3.80 -5.76 8.82
CA SER A 28 3.33 -4.51 8.21
C SER A 28 2.48 -3.68 9.16
N SER A 29 1.72 -4.33 10.06
CA SER A 29 0.89 -3.64 11.06
C SER A 29 1.72 -2.86 12.07
N PHE A 30 2.89 -3.39 12.45
CA PHE A 30 3.79 -2.75 13.40
C PHE A 30 4.97 -2.06 12.74
N GLN A 31 5.16 -2.23 11.43
CA GLN A 31 6.30 -1.71 10.67
C GLN A 31 7.65 -2.13 11.26
N VAL A 32 7.71 -3.37 11.77
CA VAL A 32 8.88 -3.94 12.45
C VAL A 32 9.36 -5.17 11.69
N VAL A 33 10.70 -5.30 11.65
CA VAL A 33 11.40 -6.51 11.22
C VAL A 33 12.33 -6.92 12.35
N ASP A 34 12.17 -8.15 12.83
CA ASP A 34 13.04 -8.79 13.80
C ASP A 34 13.74 -9.97 13.11
N VAL A 35 15.07 -10.02 13.22
CA VAL A 35 15.92 -10.95 12.49
C VAL A 35 16.82 -11.65 13.48
N SER A 36 16.69 -12.97 13.55
CA SER A 36 17.64 -13.82 14.26
C SER A 36 18.70 -14.30 13.27
N PHE A 37 19.96 -13.98 13.53
CA PHE A 37 21.08 -14.35 12.66
C PHE A 37 22.29 -14.84 13.46
N ASP A 38 23.15 -15.60 12.79
CA ASP A 38 24.41 -16.10 13.31
C ASP A 38 25.54 -15.13 12.96
N GLU A 39 26.05 -14.44 13.99
CA GLU A 39 27.10 -13.41 13.88
C GLU A 39 28.42 -13.94 13.29
N THR A 40 28.64 -15.26 13.28
CA THR A 40 29.84 -15.86 12.65
C THR A 40 29.73 -15.98 11.14
N ARG A 41 28.50 -15.90 10.60
CA ARG A 41 28.18 -16.12 9.17
C ARG A 41 27.58 -14.89 8.49
N CYS A 42 26.99 -13.99 9.24
CA CYS A 42 26.37 -12.76 8.73
C CYS A 42 26.55 -11.62 9.75
N ALA A 43 26.78 -10.41 9.25
CA ALA A 43 26.87 -9.21 10.09
C ALA A 43 25.58 -8.37 9.98
N GLU A 44 25.25 -7.63 11.04
CA GLU A 44 24.12 -6.69 11.04
C GLU A 44 24.18 -5.70 9.87
N GLU A 45 25.39 -5.24 9.52
CA GLU A 45 25.59 -4.28 8.44
C GLU A 45 25.24 -4.86 7.06
N GLU A 46 25.43 -6.16 6.86
CA GLU A 46 25.08 -6.85 5.62
C GLU A 46 23.55 -6.93 5.48
N ILE A 47 22.84 -7.27 6.56
CA ILE A 47 21.38 -7.26 6.64
C ILE A 47 20.84 -5.86 6.35
N ARG A 48 21.46 -4.81 6.93
CA ARG A 48 21.09 -3.42 6.66
C ARG A 48 21.33 -3.02 5.21
N SER A 49 22.48 -3.37 4.63
CA SER A 49 22.81 -3.05 3.24
C SER A 49 21.77 -3.62 2.29
N VAL A 50 21.42 -4.89 2.48
CA VAL A 50 20.44 -5.59 1.64
C VAL A 50 19.05 -4.94 1.74
N LEU A 51 18.64 -4.54 2.95
CA LEU A 51 17.37 -3.82 3.14
C LEU A 51 17.40 -2.40 2.57
N ALA A 52 18.55 -1.72 2.62
CA ALA A 52 18.74 -0.40 2.02
C ALA A 52 18.66 -0.46 0.49
N GLU A 53 19.40 -1.37 -0.13
CA GLU A 53 19.43 -1.62 -1.57
C GLU A 53 18.04 -1.97 -2.11
N ALA A 54 17.26 -2.74 -1.34
CA ALA A 54 15.89 -3.07 -1.68
C ALA A 54 14.86 -1.95 -1.35
N GLY A 55 15.30 -0.79 -0.84
CA GLY A 55 14.45 0.36 -0.58
C GLY A 55 13.52 0.22 0.63
N TYR A 56 13.87 -0.64 1.59
CA TYR A 56 13.10 -0.82 2.83
C TYR A 56 13.50 0.13 3.95
N LEU A 57 14.72 0.67 3.93
CA LEU A 57 15.22 1.63 4.93
C LEU A 57 15.05 3.11 4.52
N ALA A 58 14.61 3.38 3.30
CA ALA A 58 14.37 4.75 2.84
C ALA A 58 13.07 5.31 3.43
N GLU A 59 13.15 6.54 3.97
CA GLU A 59 11.99 7.32 4.37
C GLU A 59 11.23 7.75 3.11
N LEU A 60 9.94 7.40 2.99
CA LEU A 60 9.16 7.86 1.85
C LEU A 60 8.88 9.35 2.01
N PRO A 61 9.05 10.15 0.94
CA PRO A 61 8.45 11.47 0.91
C PRO A 61 6.95 11.28 1.10
N VAL A 62 6.43 11.67 2.27
CA VAL A 62 5.00 11.83 2.44
C VAL A 62 4.59 12.86 1.41
N ALA A 63 3.79 12.45 0.43
CA ALA A 63 3.19 13.38 -0.50
C ALA A 63 2.34 14.33 0.36
N VAL A 64 2.87 15.52 0.63
CA VAL A 64 2.07 16.62 1.14
C VAL A 64 1.02 16.84 0.08
N GLU A 65 -0.24 16.58 0.41
CA GLU A 65 -1.35 17.03 -0.43
C GLU A 65 -1.27 18.55 -0.50
N PHE A 66 -0.57 19.07 -1.50
CA PHE A 66 -0.85 20.40 -1.99
C PHE A 66 -2.29 20.33 -2.43
N GLY A 67 -3.17 20.97 -1.67
CA GLY A 67 -4.59 21.08 -1.97
C GLY A 67 -4.74 21.53 -3.41
N SER A 68 -4.90 20.55 -4.31
CA SER A 68 -5.10 20.84 -5.71
C SER A 68 -6.47 21.50 -5.74
N GLY A 69 -6.50 22.72 -6.29
CA GLY A 69 -7.75 23.37 -6.63
C GLY A 69 -8.65 22.39 -7.39
N PRO A 70 -9.98 22.63 -7.40
CA PRO A 70 -10.95 21.70 -7.96
C PRO A 70 -10.50 21.17 -9.32
N ALA A 71 -10.63 19.86 -9.51
CA ALA A 71 -10.38 19.25 -10.79
C ALA A 71 -11.32 19.90 -11.83
N VAL A 72 -10.79 20.21 -13.02
CA VAL A 72 -11.55 20.92 -14.05
C VAL A 72 -11.81 19.94 -15.19
N GLU A 73 -13.08 19.64 -15.46
CA GLU A 73 -13.51 18.90 -16.63
C GLU A 73 -14.36 19.83 -17.51
N LYS A 74 -13.98 19.97 -18.79
CA LYS A 74 -14.66 20.84 -19.77
C LYS A 74 -14.88 22.28 -19.26
N GLY A 75 -13.89 22.83 -18.56
CA GLY A 75 -13.91 24.22 -18.09
C GLY A 75 -14.83 24.48 -16.89
N LYS A 76 -15.44 23.45 -16.29
CA LYS A 76 -16.18 23.57 -15.04
C LYS A 76 -15.37 22.93 -13.90
N PRO A 77 -15.18 23.64 -12.76
CA PRO A 77 -14.62 23.00 -11.58
C PRO A 77 -15.62 21.95 -11.10
N PHE A 78 -15.20 20.69 -11.05
CA PHE A 78 -15.93 19.65 -10.37
C PHE A 78 -15.19 19.31 -9.07
N PHE A 79 -15.95 19.25 -7.98
CA PHE A 79 -15.44 18.86 -6.69
C PHE A 79 -15.79 17.39 -6.49
N ARG A 80 -14.83 16.55 -6.09
CA ARG A 80 -15.17 15.27 -5.48
C ARG A 80 -15.87 15.59 -4.16
N HIS A 81 -17.17 15.37 -4.09
CA HIS A 81 -17.93 15.54 -2.85
C HIS A 81 -17.65 14.35 -1.92
N THR A 82 -16.55 14.40 -1.18
CA THR A 82 -16.37 13.54 -0.01
C THR A 82 -17.08 14.22 1.16
N ALA A 83 -18.31 13.82 1.44
CA ALA A 83 -19.05 14.30 2.61
C ALA A 83 -18.80 13.36 3.79
N VAL A 84 -18.26 13.90 4.88
CA VAL A 84 -18.11 13.20 6.15
C VAL A 84 -19.21 13.70 7.09
N PHE A 85 -20.17 12.85 7.42
CA PHE A 85 -21.27 13.19 8.33
C PHE A 85 -20.95 12.71 9.75
N LEU A 86 -20.96 13.64 10.72
CA LEU A 86 -20.64 13.38 12.13
C LEU A 86 -21.54 12.34 12.82
N GLN A 87 -22.75 12.09 12.30
CA GLN A 87 -23.65 11.06 12.86
C GLN A 87 -23.29 9.63 12.45
N THR A 88 -22.32 9.43 11.56
CA THR A 88 -21.88 8.11 11.09
C THR A 88 -20.42 7.90 11.48
N ASP A 89 -20.18 7.75 12.78
CA ASP A 89 -18.85 7.80 13.40
C ASP A 89 -17.87 6.69 12.92
N ARG A 90 -18.29 5.77 12.05
CA ARG A 90 -17.47 4.65 11.54
C ARG A 90 -17.79 4.16 10.12
N THR A 91 -18.38 4.97 9.24
CA THR A 91 -18.61 4.52 7.85
C THR A 91 -18.35 5.62 6.83
N ILE A 92 -17.34 5.39 5.99
CA ILE A 92 -17.07 6.21 4.81
C ILE A 92 -17.83 5.55 3.65
N THR A 93 -18.80 6.27 3.08
CA THR A 93 -19.57 5.79 1.92
C THR A 93 -19.13 6.56 0.69
N PHE A 94 -18.71 5.84 -0.35
CA PHE A 94 -18.40 6.40 -1.65
C PHE A 94 -19.61 6.21 -2.57
N ALA A 95 -20.17 7.31 -3.09
CA ALA A 95 -21.18 7.26 -4.12
C ALA A 95 -20.65 7.99 -5.35
N GLN A 96 -20.64 7.30 -6.48
CA GLN A 96 -20.37 7.90 -7.78
C GLN A 96 -21.70 7.93 -8.54
N ASP A 97 -22.09 9.12 -8.99
CA ASP A 97 -23.22 9.25 -9.90
C ASP A 97 -22.77 8.72 -11.27
N VAL A 98 -23.19 7.50 -11.59
CA VAL A 98 -22.90 6.86 -12.88
C VAL A 98 -24.14 7.06 -13.75
N PRO A 99 -24.06 7.85 -14.83
CA PRO A 99 -25.19 7.97 -15.76
C PRO A 99 -25.56 6.57 -16.24
N GLU A 100 -26.86 6.25 -16.21
CA GLU A 100 -27.38 4.92 -16.52
C GLU A 100 -26.96 4.51 -17.94
N MET A 101 -25.86 3.75 -18.03
CA MET A 101 -25.47 3.08 -19.25
C MET A 101 -26.37 1.85 -19.36
N ALA A 102 -27.35 1.91 -20.26
CA ALA A 102 -28.33 0.85 -20.52
C ALA A 102 -27.70 -0.51 -20.91
N ARG A 103 -26.38 -0.60 -21.06
CA ARG A 103 -25.64 -1.85 -21.24
C ARG A 103 -24.50 -1.93 -20.23
N PRO A 104 -24.35 -3.09 -19.55
CA PRO A 104 -23.18 -3.33 -18.73
C PRO A 104 -21.92 -3.25 -19.59
N LEU A 105 -20.86 -2.69 -19.00
CA LEU A 105 -19.59 -2.43 -19.68
C LEU A 105 -18.87 -3.73 -20.10
N TRP A 106 -19.26 -4.86 -19.49
CA TRP A 106 -18.75 -6.21 -19.75
C TRP A 106 -19.93 -7.15 -20.01
N PRO A 107 -19.82 -8.09 -20.95
CA PRO A 107 -20.84 -9.12 -21.13
C PRO A 107 -20.83 -10.04 -19.90
N CYS A 108 -21.79 -9.84 -19.00
CA CYS A 108 -22.01 -10.75 -17.88
C CYS A 108 -22.73 -12.01 -18.40
N PRO A 109 -22.09 -13.20 -18.35
CA PRO A 109 -22.78 -14.43 -18.70
C PRO A 109 -24.00 -14.61 -17.77
N GLY A 110 -25.20 -14.69 -18.33
CA GLY A 110 -26.45 -14.84 -17.58
C GLY A 110 -27.25 -13.56 -17.31
N LEU A 111 -26.82 -12.40 -17.81
CA LEU A 111 -27.58 -11.14 -17.77
C LEU A 111 -28.07 -10.72 -19.16
N GLU A 112 -28.38 -11.68 -20.01
CA GLU A 112 -29.03 -11.46 -21.30
C GLU A 112 -30.54 -11.47 -21.09
N LYS A 113 -31.19 -10.33 -21.26
CA LYS A 113 -32.62 -10.24 -21.56
C LYS A 113 -32.78 -9.71 -22.97
#